data_AF-K7DZS6-F1
#
_entry.id   AF-K7DZS6-F1
#
_cell.length_a   1.000
_cell.length_b   1.000
_cell.length_c   1.000
_cell.angle_alpha   90.00
_cell.angle_beta   90.00
_cell.angle_gamma   90.00
#
_symmetry.space_group_name_H-M   'P 1'
#
loop_
_entity.id
_entity.type
_entity.pdbx_description
1 polymer ?
#
loop_
_entity_poly.entity_id
_entity_poly.type
_entity_poly.pdbx_seq_one_letter_code
_entity_poly.pdbx_strand_id
1 'polypeptide(L)'
;MLVLNDFPKQLYEKFISFFQAIPLPPCCFKFTNCLNIASWDHRLLTTVLKGQNITGEQKKNGKKEFLWEVLTVIKARTEKMENMGQYKELVRYLRAVKCNEGTGLRDLRDKIPFYLCKSGDFTGAACSLLLPVNNLACCTACRLAPFQFESYLKMFWTGSVPSGKDFQDSDKWILNVGAPVKSCVLIKQALRVLYSNQSLYRNARCWSALITVLGSSPILEQNGLLTTLTLREPSSSFRQMVWDVSFGILEELRLKVNISLPSNIFYGSRNLEACFLLTIKAVLQMLLTDLPWLTSLLEIILAFGKNFWALKLFLEDLLYQMPVLHDIVSMIVKDLSYQKHTLLKLWQTLGPDYVGELLCLFLSFRNSQLQSIGIFLSHVVIENLNQCPWAKSLDIFRLKGFRRPHLETANHLQLSKFVSILENL
;
A
#
# COMPACT_ATOMS: atom_id res chain seq x y z
N MET A 1 -34.74 9.55 0.20
CA MET A 1 -35.61 10.75 0.12
C MET A 1 -35.43 11.66 1.33
N LEU A 2 -35.96 11.34 2.52
CA LEU A 2 -35.96 12.26 3.69
C LEU A 2 -34.56 12.70 4.18
N VAL A 3 -33.54 11.85 4.02
CA VAL A 3 -32.15 12.18 4.39
C VAL A 3 -31.41 12.88 3.25
N LEU A 4 -31.62 12.40 2.02
CA LEU A 4 -30.91 12.83 0.81
C LEU A 4 -31.35 14.23 0.35
N ASN A 5 -32.63 14.58 0.51
CA ASN A 5 -33.20 15.84 0.03
C ASN A 5 -33.31 16.88 1.15
N ASP A 6 -33.21 18.16 0.79
CA ASP A 6 -33.46 19.29 1.68
C ASP A 6 -34.93 19.69 1.62
N PHE A 7 -35.78 18.94 2.32
CA PHE A 7 -37.19 19.33 2.47
C PHE A 7 -37.29 20.51 3.44
N PRO A 8 -38.14 21.53 3.15
CA PRO A 8 -38.52 22.52 4.14
C PRO A 8 -39.01 21.84 5.41
N LYS A 9 -38.64 22.36 6.58
CA LYS A 9 -38.99 21.77 7.89
C LYS A 9 -40.47 21.42 8.02
N GLN A 10 -41.34 22.33 7.59
CA GLN A 10 -42.80 22.13 7.60
C GLN A 10 -43.24 20.93 6.74
N LEU A 11 -42.59 20.72 5.58
CA LEU A 11 -42.91 19.61 4.69
C LEU A 11 -42.37 18.28 5.24
N TYR A 12 -41.17 18.30 5.82
CA TYR A 12 -40.60 17.15 6.53
C TYR A 12 -41.51 16.69 7.67
N GLU A 13 -41.94 17.63 8.53
CA GLU A 13 -42.85 17.36 9.65
C GLU A 13 -44.21 16.82 9.17
N LYS A 14 -44.76 17.38 8.07
CA LYS A 14 -45.99 16.87 7.45
C LYS A 14 -45.85 15.45 6.90
N PHE A 15 -44.72 15.10 6.29
CA PHE A 15 -44.49 13.73 5.83
C PHE A 15 -44.40 12.75 7.00
N ILE A 16 -43.64 13.10 8.04
CA ILE A 16 -43.52 12.25 9.23
C ILE A 16 -44.88 12.08 9.90
N SER A 17 -45.64 13.17 10.10
CA SER A 17 -46.95 13.10 10.74
C SER A 17 -47.97 12.32 9.91
N PHE A 18 -47.97 12.50 8.59
CA PHE A 18 -48.82 11.73 7.67
C PHE A 18 -48.54 10.23 7.81
N PHE A 19 -47.28 9.80 7.75
CA PHE A 19 -46.96 8.39 7.86
C PHE A 19 -47.23 7.81 9.26
N GLN A 20 -47.01 8.59 10.32
CA GLN A 20 -47.33 8.18 11.69
C GLN A 20 -48.84 8.05 11.93
N ALA A 21 -49.65 8.78 11.16
CA ALA A 21 -51.11 8.70 11.22
C ALA A 21 -51.70 7.51 10.45
N ILE A 22 -50.90 6.81 9.62
CA ILE A 22 -51.36 5.62 8.90
C ILE A 22 -51.63 4.50 9.91
N PRO A 23 -52.86 3.96 10.00
CA PRO A 23 -53.14 2.83 10.86
C PRO A 23 -52.43 1.59 10.32
N LEU A 24 -51.40 1.13 11.04
CA LEU A 24 -50.63 -0.05 10.68
C LEU A 24 -51.09 -1.26 11.50
N PRO A 25 -51.22 -2.46 10.89
CA PRO A 25 -51.44 -3.70 11.62
C PRO A 25 -50.34 -3.93 12.68
N PRO A 26 -50.60 -4.68 13.77
CA PRO A 26 -49.62 -4.86 14.85
C PRO A 26 -48.26 -5.44 14.41
N CYS A 27 -48.27 -6.32 13.40
CA CYS A 27 -47.05 -6.88 12.80
C CYS A 27 -46.20 -5.81 12.07
N CYS A 28 -46.78 -4.66 11.74
CA CYS A 28 -46.16 -3.55 11.02
C CYS A 28 -45.72 -2.39 11.93
N PHE A 29 -45.89 -2.46 13.26
CA PHE A 29 -45.46 -1.37 14.16
C PHE A 29 -43.95 -1.07 14.12
N LYS A 30 -43.12 -2.01 13.63
CA LYS A 30 -41.71 -1.74 13.36
C LYS A 30 -41.52 -0.65 12.29
N PHE A 31 -42.42 -0.53 11.30
CA PHE A 31 -42.34 0.48 10.24
C PHE A 31 -42.57 1.91 10.75
N THR A 32 -43.45 2.11 11.73
CA THR A 32 -43.65 3.41 12.40
C THR A 32 -42.35 3.92 13.04
N ASN A 33 -41.54 3.03 13.63
CA ASN A 33 -40.26 3.39 14.22
C ASN A 33 -39.14 3.62 13.19
N CYS A 34 -39.26 3.09 11.97
CA CYS A 34 -38.30 3.34 10.88
C CYS A 34 -38.32 4.80 10.40
N LEU A 35 -39.35 5.56 10.75
CA LEU A 35 -39.52 6.96 10.39
C LEU A 35 -38.99 7.93 11.46
N ASN A 36 -38.50 7.42 12.59
CA ASN A 36 -37.79 8.22 13.60
C ASN A 36 -36.37 8.55 13.12
N ILE A 37 -36.30 9.28 12.02
CA ILE A 37 -35.07 9.76 11.40
C ILE A 37 -34.76 11.10 12.04
N ALA A 38 -33.55 11.28 12.57
CA ALA A 38 -33.14 12.60 13.05
C ALA A 38 -33.10 13.58 11.86
N SER A 39 -33.63 14.78 12.01
CA SER A 39 -33.44 15.83 11.01
C SER A 39 -31.98 16.33 11.04
N TRP A 40 -31.53 17.03 9.98
CA TRP A 40 -30.16 17.58 9.93
C TRP A 40 -29.89 18.65 11.01
N ASP A 41 -30.94 19.31 11.51
CA ASP A 41 -30.92 20.27 12.63
C ASP A 41 -31.07 19.61 14.01
N HIS A 42 -31.15 18.27 14.10
CA HIS A 42 -31.22 17.56 15.37
C HIS A 42 -29.97 17.84 16.22
N ARG A 43 -30.15 18.42 17.42
CA ARG A 43 -29.08 18.91 18.29
C ARG A 43 -27.91 17.94 18.47
N LEU A 44 -28.19 16.67 18.78
CA LEU A 44 -27.13 15.67 19.01
C LEU A 44 -26.35 15.38 17.71
N LEU A 45 -27.03 15.33 16.57
CA LEU A 45 -26.38 15.13 15.28
C LEU A 45 -25.53 16.35 14.92
N THR A 46 -26.08 17.56 15.03
CA THR A 46 -25.37 18.79 14.71
C THR A 46 -24.11 18.98 15.59
N THR A 47 -24.18 18.66 16.88
CA THR A 47 -23.01 18.73 17.77
C THR A 47 -21.94 17.71 17.42
N VAL A 48 -22.31 16.51 16.96
CA VAL A 48 -21.37 15.52 16.41
C VAL A 48 -20.71 16.03 15.13
N LEU A 49 -21.50 16.50 14.15
CA LEU A 49 -20.98 16.99 12.87
C LEU A 49 -20.03 18.19 13.06
N LYS A 50 -20.34 19.10 13.99
CA LYS A 50 -19.48 20.23 14.37
C LYS A 50 -18.24 19.83 15.18
N GLY A 51 -18.12 18.56 15.59
CA GLY A 51 -17.00 18.05 16.39
C GLY A 51 -17.04 18.44 17.87
N GLN A 52 -18.16 18.99 18.35
CA GLN A 52 -18.37 19.36 19.75
C GLN A 52 -18.70 18.15 20.62
N ASN A 53 -19.26 17.09 20.01
CA ASN A 53 -19.56 15.83 20.66
C ASN A 53 -18.91 14.67 19.90
N ILE A 54 -17.75 14.20 20.37
CA ILE A 54 -16.99 13.13 19.70
C ILE A 54 -17.53 11.72 20.02
N THR A 55 -18.33 11.56 21.07
CA THR A 55 -18.83 10.26 21.53
C THR A 55 -20.23 9.95 21.00
N GLY A 56 -20.96 10.97 20.53
CA GLY A 56 -22.38 10.85 20.20
C GLY A 56 -23.26 10.57 21.42
N GLU A 57 -22.77 10.87 22.63
CA GLU A 57 -23.50 10.67 23.88
C GLU A 57 -23.93 12.03 24.47
N GLN A 58 -25.16 12.11 24.95
CA GLN A 58 -25.65 13.26 25.73
C GLN A 58 -26.40 12.76 26.96
N LYS A 59 -26.25 13.45 28.09
CA LYS A 59 -27.12 13.25 29.26
C LYS A 59 -28.34 14.16 29.15
N LYS A 60 -29.53 13.58 29.22
CA LYS A 60 -30.81 14.28 29.28
C LYS A 60 -31.60 13.75 30.48
N ASN A 61 -31.95 14.64 31.42
CA ASN A 61 -32.68 14.30 32.65
C ASN A 61 -32.08 13.09 33.40
N GLY A 62 -30.75 13.05 33.52
CA GLY A 62 -30.02 11.95 34.17
C GLY A 62 -29.85 10.67 33.34
N LYS A 63 -30.56 10.51 32.22
CA LYS A 63 -30.44 9.35 31.32
C LYS A 63 -29.43 9.62 30.20
N LYS A 64 -28.65 8.60 29.83
CA LYS A 64 -27.74 8.65 28.69
C LYS A 64 -28.50 8.39 27.39
N GLU A 65 -28.45 9.34 26.48
CA GLU A 65 -28.94 9.22 25.10
C GLU A 65 -27.75 9.08 24.16
N PHE A 66 -27.88 8.23 23.14
CA PHE A 66 -26.87 8.02 22.11
C PHE A 66 -27.40 8.40 20.73
N LEU A 67 -26.53 8.87 19.85
CA LEU A 67 -26.85 9.05 18.44
C LEU A 67 -27.04 7.66 17.80
N TRP A 68 -28.29 7.21 17.76
CA TRP A 68 -28.66 5.90 17.21
C TRP A 68 -29.44 6.09 15.92
N GLU A 69 -29.00 5.43 14.85
CA GLU A 69 -29.71 5.46 13.57
C GLU A 69 -29.74 4.05 12.93
N VAL A 70 -30.77 3.79 12.12
CA VAL A 70 -30.86 2.56 11.32
C VAL A 70 -29.89 2.62 10.15
N LEU A 71 -29.37 1.47 9.70
CA LEU A 71 -28.27 1.43 8.73
C LEU A 71 -28.59 2.15 7.42
N THR A 72 -29.85 2.08 6.95
CA THR A 72 -30.29 2.78 5.73
C THR A 72 -30.19 4.29 5.83
N VAL A 73 -30.45 4.87 7.01
CA VAL A 73 -30.27 6.30 7.28
C VAL A 73 -28.78 6.64 7.28
N ILE A 74 -27.95 5.81 7.93
CA ILE A 74 -26.50 5.99 7.96
C ILE A 74 -25.92 6.01 6.54
N LYS A 75 -26.29 5.03 5.70
CA LYS A 75 -25.89 4.96 4.29
C LYS A 75 -26.29 6.22 3.52
N ALA A 76 -27.54 6.67 3.67
CA ALA A 76 -28.02 7.88 3.00
C ALA A 76 -27.30 9.15 3.48
N ARG A 77 -26.95 9.25 4.76
CA ARG A 77 -26.15 10.37 5.28
C ARG A 77 -24.72 10.34 4.74
N THR A 78 -24.11 9.16 4.70
CA THR A 78 -22.79 8.95 4.12
C THR A 78 -22.78 9.41 2.67
N GLU A 79 -23.72 8.92 1.85
CA GLU A 79 -23.83 9.30 0.44
C GLU A 79 -23.99 10.82 0.26
N LYS A 80 -24.86 11.45 1.06
CA LYS A 80 -25.06 12.91 0.99
C LYS A 80 -23.79 13.69 1.35
N MET A 81 -23.09 13.32 2.42
CA MET A 81 -21.85 13.99 2.82
C MET A 81 -20.69 13.73 1.85
N GLU A 82 -20.61 12.54 1.26
CA GLU A 82 -19.66 12.24 0.18
C GLU A 82 -19.90 13.14 -1.04
N ASN A 83 -21.16 13.29 -1.46
CA ASN A 83 -21.53 14.15 -2.59
C ASN A 83 -21.18 15.63 -2.35
N MET A 84 -21.21 16.08 -1.09
CA MET A 84 -20.84 17.45 -0.72
C MET A 84 -19.35 17.64 -0.43
N GLY A 85 -18.55 16.57 -0.43
CA GLY A 85 -17.14 16.62 0.00
C GLY A 85 -16.95 16.93 1.49
N GLN A 86 -17.97 16.72 2.33
CA GLN A 86 -17.95 16.98 3.77
C GLN A 86 -17.31 15.81 4.55
N TYR A 87 -16.07 15.47 4.16
CA TYR A 87 -15.40 14.26 4.67
C TYR A 87 -15.05 14.35 6.16
N LYS A 88 -14.77 15.55 6.69
CA LYS A 88 -14.45 15.74 8.12
C LYS A 88 -15.67 15.47 9.00
N GLU A 89 -16.83 15.99 8.60
CA GLU A 89 -18.13 15.78 9.22
C GLU A 89 -18.53 14.31 9.14
N LEU A 90 -18.33 13.67 7.98
CA LEU A 90 -18.59 12.25 7.77
C LEU A 90 -17.78 11.36 8.72
N VAL A 91 -16.48 11.64 8.87
CA VAL A 91 -15.62 10.90 9.81
C VAL A 91 -16.12 11.04 11.26
N ARG A 92 -16.46 12.27 11.69
CA ARG A 92 -17.01 12.52 13.04
C ARG A 92 -18.30 11.74 13.26
N TYR A 93 -19.20 11.77 12.28
CA TYR A 93 -20.46 11.06 12.32
C TYR A 93 -20.26 9.54 12.42
N LEU A 94 -19.46 8.93 11.54
CA LEU A 94 -19.24 7.47 11.53
C LEU A 94 -18.56 6.95 12.81
N ARG A 95 -17.72 7.77 13.45
CA ARG A 95 -17.12 7.45 14.76
C ARG A 95 -18.16 7.45 15.88
N ALA A 96 -19.12 8.37 15.85
CA ALA A 96 -20.08 8.59 16.94
C ALA A 96 -21.38 7.78 16.82
N VAL A 97 -21.91 7.60 15.61
CA VAL A 97 -23.22 6.97 15.39
C VAL A 97 -23.22 5.50 15.79
N LYS A 98 -24.30 5.04 16.41
CA LYS A 98 -24.54 3.63 16.75
C LYS A 98 -25.66 3.04 15.91
N CYS A 99 -25.59 1.73 15.67
CA CYS A 99 -26.55 0.98 14.86
C CYS A 99 -26.69 -0.44 15.41
N ASN A 100 -27.86 -1.06 15.20
CA ASN A 100 -28.09 -2.47 15.55
C ASN A 100 -27.37 -3.43 14.57
N GLU A 101 -27.17 -3.00 13.32
CA GLU A 101 -26.52 -3.78 12.27
C GLU A 101 -25.00 -3.58 12.30
N GLY A 102 -24.31 -4.32 13.17
CA GLY A 102 -22.88 -4.15 13.44
C GLY A 102 -21.98 -4.35 12.22
N THR A 103 -22.30 -5.31 11.33
CA THR A 103 -21.52 -5.59 10.12
C THR A 103 -21.58 -4.43 9.12
N GLY A 104 -22.78 -3.98 8.75
CA GLY A 104 -22.95 -2.88 7.80
C GLY A 104 -22.36 -1.57 8.29
N LEU A 105 -22.46 -1.27 9.59
CA LEU A 105 -21.81 -0.09 10.17
C LEU A 105 -20.28 -0.22 10.19
N ARG A 106 -19.74 -1.42 10.44
CA ARG A 106 -18.29 -1.67 10.37
C ARG A 106 -17.75 -1.42 8.96
N ASP A 107 -18.45 -1.87 7.93
CA ASP A 107 -18.00 -1.70 6.54
C ASP A 107 -17.93 -0.21 6.15
N LEU A 108 -18.88 0.62 6.65
CA LEU A 108 -18.81 2.08 6.51
C LEU A 108 -17.66 2.70 7.31
N ARG A 109 -17.40 2.20 8.53
CA ARG A 109 -16.30 2.68 9.38
C ARG A 109 -14.93 2.30 8.85
N ASP A 110 -14.80 1.19 8.13
CA ASP A 110 -13.55 0.81 7.46
C ASP A 110 -13.17 1.80 6.33
N LYS A 111 -14.10 2.64 5.87
CA LYS A 111 -13.82 3.77 4.99
C LYS A 111 -13.33 5.04 5.70
N ILE A 112 -13.34 5.10 7.05
CA ILE A 112 -12.87 6.29 7.80
C ILE A 112 -11.44 6.73 7.40
N PRO A 113 -10.43 5.84 7.30
CA PRO A 113 -9.09 6.24 6.89
C PRO A 113 -9.06 6.84 5.49
N PHE A 114 -9.87 6.32 4.57
CA PHE A 114 -10.01 6.88 3.22
C PHE A 114 -10.61 8.30 3.25
N TYR A 115 -11.67 8.53 4.03
CA TYR A 115 -12.26 9.86 4.18
C TYR A 115 -11.31 10.86 4.87
N LEU A 116 -10.48 10.39 5.81
CA LEU A 116 -9.42 11.21 6.38
C LEU A 116 -8.41 11.66 5.32
N CYS A 117 -7.96 10.75 4.44
CA CYS A 117 -7.13 11.12 3.28
C CYS A 117 -7.84 12.14 2.38
N LYS A 118 -9.11 11.92 2.05
CA LYS A 118 -9.92 12.86 1.24
C LYS A 118 -10.03 14.26 1.84
N SER A 119 -9.93 14.36 3.17
CA SER A 119 -9.94 15.62 3.90
C SER A 119 -8.56 16.25 4.10
N GLY A 120 -7.48 15.60 3.62
CA GLY A 120 -6.09 16.04 3.75
C GLY A 120 -5.38 15.60 5.03
N ASP A 121 -6.01 14.79 5.90
CA ASP A 121 -5.42 14.29 7.14
C ASP A 121 -4.82 12.89 6.96
N PHE A 122 -3.68 12.82 6.26
CA PHE A 122 -3.00 11.56 5.95
C PHE A 122 -2.36 10.91 7.18
N THR A 123 -1.84 11.71 8.12
CA THR A 123 -1.25 11.18 9.35
C THR A 123 -2.34 10.58 10.26
N GLY A 124 -3.47 11.28 10.40
CA GLY A 124 -4.64 10.77 11.11
C GLY A 124 -5.22 9.52 10.46
N ALA A 125 -5.26 9.47 9.11
CA ALA A 125 -5.66 8.29 8.36
C ALA A 125 -4.77 7.07 8.66
N ALA A 126 -3.44 7.24 8.57
CA ALA A 126 -2.48 6.17 8.84
C ALA A 126 -2.60 5.62 10.28
N CYS A 127 -2.82 6.50 11.27
CA CYS A 127 -3.11 6.08 12.63
C CYS A 127 -4.47 5.36 12.74
N SER A 128 -5.50 5.86 12.06
CA SER A 128 -6.86 5.29 12.11
C SER A 128 -6.95 3.89 11.51
N LEU A 129 -6.02 3.47 10.64
CA LEU A 129 -5.97 2.09 10.15
C LEU A 129 -5.71 1.08 11.27
N LEU A 130 -4.93 1.45 12.27
CA LEU A 130 -4.45 0.56 13.34
C LEU A 130 -5.21 0.73 14.65
N LEU A 131 -6.07 1.75 14.75
CA LEU A 131 -6.93 1.99 15.91
C LEU A 131 -8.31 1.34 15.69
N PRO A 132 -8.78 0.47 16.58
CA PRO A 132 -10.15 -0.02 16.50
C PRO A 132 -11.15 1.13 16.73
N VAL A 133 -12.16 1.22 15.88
CA VAL A 133 -13.23 2.23 16.02
C VAL A 133 -14.31 1.66 16.94
N ASN A 134 -14.47 2.25 18.13
CA ASN A 134 -15.37 1.76 19.18
C ASN A 134 -15.04 0.31 19.61
N ASN A 135 -15.97 -0.38 20.28
CA ASN A 135 -15.83 -1.75 20.80
C ASN A 135 -15.62 -2.84 19.71
N LEU A 136 -15.13 -2.49 18.51
CA LEU A 136 -14.74 -3.45 17.50
C LEU A 136 -13.51 -4.24 17.99
N ALA A 137 -13.54 -5.55 17.75
CA ALA A 137 -12.48 -6.46 18.18
C ALA A 137 -11.17 -6.31 17.38
N CYS A 138 -11.20 -5.77 16.15
CA CYS A 138 -10.01 -5.59 15.31
C CYS A 138 -10.05 -4.27 14.53
N CYS A 139 -8.88 -3.67 14.31
CA CYS A 139 -8.72 -2.45 13.52
C CYS A 139 -8.99 -2.66 12.02
N THR A 140 -9.06 -1.58 11.25
CA THR A 140 -9.29 -1.63 9.80
C THR A 140 -8.14 -2.32 9.05
N ALA A 141 -6.90 -2.21 9.54
CA ALA A 141 -5.73 -2.86 8.96
C ALA A 141 -5.90 -4.39 8.83
N CYS A 142 -6.56 -5.04 9.79
CA CYS A 142 -6.81 -6.49 9.78
C CYS A 142 -7.67 -6.95 8.58
N ARG A 143 -8.41 -6.03 7.95
CA ARG A 143 -9.41 -6.33 6.90
C ARG A 143 -9.09 -5.68 5.56
N LEU A 144 -7.94 -5.02 5.44
CA LEU A 144 -7.50 -4.44 4.18
C LEU A 144 -7.22 -5.52 3.14
N ALA A 145 -7.64 -5.24 1.91
CA ALA A 145 -7.21 -5.98 0.72
C ALA A 145 -5.89 -5.40 0.15
N PRO A 146 -5.10 -6.20 -0.59
CA PRO A 146 -3.82 -5.78 -1.17
C PRO A 146 -3.85 -4.46 -1.95
N PHE A 147 -4.84 -4.29 -2.82
CA PHE A 147 -4.97 -3.07 -3.64
C PHE A 147 -5.29 -1.82 -2.79
N GLN A 148 -6.00 -1.98 -1.67
CA GLN A 148 -6.29 -0.89 -0.75
C GLN A 148 -5.02 -0.47 -0.02
N PHE A 149 -4.21 -1.43 0.41
CA PHE A 149 -2.90 -1.16 1.04
C PHE A 149 -1.99 -0.37 0.10
N GLU A 150 -1.85 -0.80 -1.15
CA GLU A 150 -1.09 -0.09 -2.19
C GLU A 150 -1.60 1.35 -2.38
N SER A 151 -2.91 1.52 -2.50
CA SER A 151 -3.53 2.83 -2.64
C SER A 151 -3.26 3.73 -1.42
N TYR A 152 -3.35 3.18 -0.20
CA TYR A 152 -3.02 3.92 1.02
C TYR A 152 -1.56 4.35 1.07
N LEU A 153 -0.62 3.47 0.73
CA LEU A 153 0.80 3.82 0.67
C LEU A 153 1.03 5.00 -0.27
N LYS A 154 0.44 4.95 -1.47
CA LYS A 154 0.53 6.02 -2.46
C LYS A 154 -0.09 7.32 -1.96
N MET A 155 -1.30 7.27 -1.39
CA MET A 155 -1.96 8.44 -0.81
C MET A 155 -1.12 9.08 0.31
N PHE A 156 -0.59 8.26 1.22
CA PHE A 156 0.23 8.74 2.33
C PHE A 156 1.56 9.34 1.83
N TRP A 157 2.18 8.72 0.83
CA TRP A 157 3.46 9.17 0.30
C TRP A 157 3.37 10.47 -0.49
N THR A 158 2.26 10.69 -1.21
CA THR A 158 2.14 11.83 -2.11
C THR A 158 1.18 12.92 -1.66
N GLY A 159 0.46 12.72 -0.55
CA GLY A 159 -0.55 13.67 -0.08
C GLY A 159 -1.68 13.89 -1.10
N SER A 160 -1.89 12.91 -1.99
CA SER A 160 -2.86 12.95 -3.08
C SER A 160 -3.89 11.83 -2.91
N VAL A 161 -5.06 11.94 -3.54
CA VAL A 161 -6.15 10.97 -3.40
C VAL A 161 -6.80 10.67 -4.75
N PRO A 162 -7.38 9.48 -4.97
CA PRO A 162 -8.20 9.23 -6.17
C PRO A 162 -9.39 10.21 -6.17
N SER A 163 -9.89 10.60 -7.34
CA SER A 163 -11.02 11.54 -7.43
C SER A 163 -12.38 10.88 -7.12
N GLY A 164 -12.50 9.58 -7.40
CA GLY A 164 -13.70 8.76 -7.15
C GLY A 164 -14.02 8.54 -5.67
N LYS A 165 -15.19 7.95 -5.39
CA LYS A 165 -15.68 7.73 -4.01
C LYS A 165 -15.10 6.48 -3.38
N ASP A 166 -14.68 5.52 -4.19
CA ASP A 166 -13.94 4.34 -3.79
C ASP A 166 -12.57 4.26 -4.49
N PHE A 167 -11.72 3.36 -3.99
CA PHE A 167 -10.36 3.13 -4.48
C PHE A 167 -10.29 2.76 -5.96
N GLN A 168 -11.35 2.16 -6.51
CA GLN A 168 -11.41 1.64 -7.89
C GLN A 168 -12.16 2.57 -8.84
N ASP A 169 -12.79 3.64 -8.34
CA ASP A 169 -13.74 4.43 -9.12
C ASP A 169 -13.09 5.45 -10.06
N SER A 170 -11.76 5.59 -10.04
CA SER A 170 -11.12 6.64 -10.84
C SER A 170 -9.65 6.42 -11.13
N ASP A 171 -9.31 6.54 -12.42
CA ASP A 171 -7.94 6.67 -12.90
C ASP A 171 -7.36 8.08 -12.66
N LYS A 172 -8.18 9.03 -12.20
CA LYS A 172 -7.79 10.43 -11.97
C LYS A 172 -7.49 10.69 -10.50
N TRP A 173 -6.39 11.38 -10.24
CA TRP A 173 -5.94 11.75 -8.90
C TRP A 173 -6.13 13.24 -8.65
N ILE A 174 -6.59 13.59 -7.45
CA ILE A 174 -6.58 14.95 -6.91
C ILE A 174 -5.24 15.11 -6.20
N LEU A 175 -4.40 15.99 -6.74
CA LEU A 175 -3.04 16.19 -6.28
C LEU A 175 -3.00 17.14 -5.07
N ASN A 176 -2.06 16.91 -4.15
CA ASN A 176 -1.72 17.83 -3.05
C ASN A 176 -2.92 18.25 -2.18
N VAL A 177 -3.78 17.31 -1.81
CA VAL A 177 -4.93 17.57 -0.92
C VAL A 177 -4.48 17.96 0.50
N GLY A 178 -3.30 17.51 0.91
CA GLY A 178 -2.71 17.82 2.21
C GLY A 178 -1.25 17.40 2.28
N ALA A 179 -0.63 17.60 3.44
CA ALA A 179 0.78 17.27 3.63
C ALA A 179 1.01 15.75 3.60
N PRO A 180 1.95 15.24 2.77
CA PRO A 180 2.33 13.84 2.80
C PRO A 180 2.85 13.38 4.17
N VAL A 181 2.70 12.09 4.44
CA VAL A 181 3.23 11.45 5.65
C VAL A 181 4.75 11.36 5.54
N LYS A 182 5.46 11.77 6.60
CA LYS A 182 6.93 11.64 6.68
C LYS A 182 7.35 10.17 6.49
N SER A 183 8.44 9.92 5.77
CA SER A 183 8.96 8.58 5.44
C SER A 183 9.07 7.65 6.67
N CYS A 184 9.62 8.14 7.78
CA CYS A 184 9.75 7.37 9.02
C CYS A 184 8.40 6.98 9.65
N VAL A 185 7.40 7.86 9.55
CA VAL A 185 6.04 7.55 10.00
C VAL A 185 5.39 6.57 9.04
N LEU A 186 5.55 6.77 7.73
CA LEU A 186 5.01 5.88 6.70
C LEU A 186 5.53 4.45 6.86
N ILE A 187 6.85 4.24 6.92
CA ILE A 187 7.42 2.90 7.07
C ILE A 187 6.95 2.23 8.36
N LYS A 188 6.90 3.00 9.47
CA LYS A 188 6.39 2.49 10.74
C LYS A 188 4.96 2.00 10.59
N GLN A 189 4.05 2.82 10.03
CA GLN A 189 2.65 2.40 9.90
C GLN A 189 2.47 1.27 8.88
N ALA A 190 3.18 1.31 7.76
CA ALA A 190 3.14 0.28 6.73
C ALA A 190 3.52 -1.10 7.28
N LEU A 191 4.64 -1.18 8.01
CA LEU A 191 5.07 -2.43 8.64
C LEU A 191 4.06 -2.91 9.69
N ARG A 192 3.53 -2.00 10.52
CA ARG A 192 2.49 -2.38 11.51
C ARG A 192 1.24 -2.95 10.82
N VAL A 193 0.83 -2.38 9.69
CA VAL A 193 -0.31 -2.90 8.90
C VAL A 193 0.01 -4.29 8.34
N LEU A 194 1.18 -4.48 7.74
CA LEU A 194 1.61 -5.78 7.21
C LEU A 194 1.63 -6.85 8.31
N TYR A 195 2.27 -6.57 9.45
CA TYR A 195 2.33 -7.52 10.57
C TYR A 195 0.97 -7.75 11.28
N SER A 196 0.00 -6.84 11.12
CA SER A 196 -1.37 -7.01 11.63
C SER A 196 -2.28 -7.80 10.68
N ASN A 197 -1.84 -8.07 9.45
CA ASN A 197 -2.66 -8.71 8.42
C ASN A 197 -1.83 -9.70 7.61
N GLN A 198 -1.94 -10.98 7.98
CA GLN A 198 -1.19 -12.08 7.36
C GLN A 198 -1.42 -12.19 5.84
N SER A 199 -2.62 -11.82 5.36
CA SER A 199 -2.90 -11.86 3.92
C SER A 199 -2.08 -10.82 3.14
N LEU A 200 -1.84 -9.63 3.73
CA LEU A 200 -0.97 -8.61 3.16
C LEU A 200 0.51 -8.97 3.34
N TYR A 201 0.87 -9.47 4.52
CA TYR A 201 2.24 -9.90 4.83
C TYR A 201 2.77 -10.94 3.85
N ARG A 202 1.92 -11.88 3.43
CA ARG A 202 2.30 -12.94 2.47
C ARG A 202 2.17 -12.54 1.02
N ASN A 203 1.71 -11.32 0.73
CA ASN A 203 1.45 -10.87 -0.63
C ASN A 203 2.65 -10.11 -1.20
N ALA A 204 3.25 -10.65 -2.26
CA ALA A 204 4.39 -10.04 -2.95
C ALA A 204 4.10 -8.60 -3.39
N ARG A 205 2.90 -8.33 -3.92
CA ARG A 205 2.50 -6.99 -4.39
C ARG A 205 2.49 -5.95 -3.29
N CYS A 206 2.16 -6.33 -2.06
CA CYS A 206 2.19 -5.40 -0.93
C CYS A 206 3.62 -4.96 -0.60
N TRP A 207 4.57 -5.88 -0.61
CA TRP A 207 5.98 -5.56 -0.41
C TRP A 207 6.56 -4.78 -1.59
N SER A 208 6.25 -5.20 -2.82
CA SER A 208 6.60 -4.46 -4.03
C SER A 208 6.08 -3.03 -3.99
N ALA A 209 4.83 -2.81 -3.62
CA ALA A 209 4.25 -1.48 -3.48
C ALA A 209 5.01 -0.63 -2.46
N LEU A 210 5.38 -1.20 -1.30
CA LEU A 210 6.16 -0.50 -0.29
C LEU A 210 7.55 -0.09 -0.79
N ILE A 211 8.25 -1.01 -1.46
CA ILE A 211 9.56 -0.74 -2.08
C ILE A 211 9.42 0.34 -3.15
N THR A 212 8.47 0.19 -4.08
CA THR A 212 8.27 1.15 -5.16
C THR A 212 7.92 2.53 -4.62
N VAL A 213 7.04 2.64 -3.63
CA VAL A 213 6.67 3.93 -3.01
C VAL A 213 7.87 4.61 -2.37
N LEU A 214 8.66 3.90 -1.55
CA LEU A 214 9.85 4.48 -0.92
C LEU A 214 10.98 4.78 -1.91
N GLY A 215 11.05 4.02 -3.01
CA GLY A 215 11.97 4.23 -4.12
C GLY A 215 11.49 5.25 -5.16
N SER A 216 10.41 6.00 -4.89
CA SER A 216 9.81 6.95 -5.84
C SER A 216 9.70 8.37 -5.25
N SER A 217 9.52 9.35 -6.13
CA SER A 217 9.27 10.73 -5.76
C SER A 217 7.99 10.85 -4.94
N PRO A 218 7.95 11.66 -3.87
CA PRO A 218 6.70 11.99 -3.18
C PRO A 218 5.78 12.89 -4.01
N ILE A 219 6.24 13.38 -5.17
CA ILE A 219 5.43 14.16 -6.09
C ILE A 219 4.79 13.20 -7.10
N LEU A 220 3.46 13.20 -7.15
CA LEU A 220 2.70 12.40 -8.11
C LEU A 220 2.53 13.15 -9.43
N GLU A 221 2.75 12.46 -10.54
CA GLU A 221 2.50 13.03 -11.87
C GLU A 221 1.00 13.25 -12.13
N GLN A 222 0.65 14.10 -13.10
CA GLN A 222 -0.76 14.40 -13.44
C GLN A 222 -1.53 13.18 -13.96
N ASN A 223 -0.82 12.22 -14.56
CA ASN A 223 -1.36 10.92 -14.99
C ASN A 223 -1.57 9.95 -13.81
N GLY A 224 -1.25 10.35 -12.57
CA GLY A 224 -1.32 9.52 -11.39
C GLY A 224 -0.19 8.51 -11.26
N LEU A 225 0.91 8.61 -12.01
CA LEU A 225 2.06 7.72 -11.91
C LEU A 225 3.12 8.25 -10.94
N LEU A 226 3.86 7.32 -10.34
CA LEU A 226 5.01 7.62 -9.49
C LEU A 226 6.28 7.64 -10.33
N THR A 227 7.08 8.68 -10.19
CA THR A 227 8.40 8.76 -10.83
C THR A 227 9.44 8.08 -9.94
N THR A 228 10.16 7.09 -10.47
CA THR A 228 11.22 6.39 -9.72
C THR A 228 12.38 7.32 -9.37
N LEU A 229 12.89 7.21 -8.14
CA LEU A 229 14.11 7.87 -7.69
C LEU A 229 15.29 6.88 -7.71
N THR A 230 16.46 7.42 -8.04
CA THR A 230 17.74 6.72 -7.83
C THR A 230 18.34 7.25 -6.53
N LEU A 231 18.16 6.51 -5.44
CA LEU A 231 18.76 6.83 -4.15
C LEU A 231 20.26 6.61 -4.20
N ARG A 232 21.01 7.48 -3.53
CA ARG A 232 22.47 7.33 -3.42
C ARG A 232 22.79 6.20 -2.46
N GLU A 233 23.73 5.33 -2.83
CA GLU A 233 24.18 4.26 -1.94
C GLU A 233 24.76 4.86 -0.65
N PRO A 234 24.24 4.48 0.53
CA PRO A 234 24.77 4.95 1.80
C PRO A 234 26.15 4.35 2.11
N SER A 235 26.92 4.98 3.01
CA SER A 235 28.22 4.46 3.43
C SER A 235 28.07 3.09 4.12
N SER A 236 29.12 2.27 4.06
CA SER A 236 29.16 0.97 4.75
C SER A 236 28.85 1.09 6.24
N SER A 237 29.42 2.09 6.91
CA SER A 237 29.17 2.37 8.33
C SER A 237 27.69 2.67 8.64
N PHE A 238 27.04 3.47 7.79
CA PHE A 238 25.63 3.79 7.97
C PHE A 238 24.74 2.58 7.69
N ARG A 239 25.05 1.80 6.65
CA ARG A 239 24.33 0.54 6.36
C ARG A 239 24.36 -0.40 7.54
N GLN A 240 25.55 -0.66 8.09
CA GLN A 240 25.71 -1.56 9.24
C GLN A 240 24.89 -1.09 10.44
N MET A 241 24.97 0.20 10.77
CA MET A 241 24.21 0.80 11.87
C MET A 241 22.69 0.59 11.71
N VAL A 242 22.14 0.81 10.51
CA VAL A 242 20.72 0.57 10.24
C VAL A 242 20.39 -0.93 10.30
N TRP A 243 21.28 -1.79 9.81
CA TRP A 243 21.15 -3.25 9.85
C TRP A 243 20.97 -3.77 11.27
N ASP A 244 21.87 -3.36 12.16
CA ASP A 244 21.91 -3.82 13.56
C ASP A 244 20.62 -3.45 14.31
N VAL A 245 20.13 -2.22 14.06
CA VAL A 245 18.90 -1.71 14.67
C VAL A 245 17.64 -2.35 14.05
N SER A 246 17.67 -2.67 12.76
CA SER A 246 16.51 -3.22 12.04
C SER A 246 16.08 -4.57 12.63
N PHE A 247 17.02 -5.42 13.05
CA PHE A 247 16.69 -6.70 13.67
C PHE A 247 15.80 -6.52 14.92
N GLY A 248 16.18 -5.63 15.84
CA GLY A 248 15.40 -5.34 17.04
C GLY A 248 14.00 -4.81 16.72
N ILE A 249 13.89 -3.91 15.74
CA ILE A 249 12.60 -3.35 15.31
C ILE A 249 11.68 -4.45 14.77
N LEU A 250 12.20 -5.36 13.94
CA LEU A 250 11.38 -6.39 13.32
C LEU A 250 10.97 -7.49 14.32
N GLU A 251 11.81 -7.80 15.31
CA GLU A 251 11.43 -8.66 16.43
C GLU A 251 10.34 -8.03 17.31
N GLU A 252 10.41 -6.73 17.58
CA GLU A 252 9.32 -6.01 18.27
C GLU A 252 8.01 -6.06 17.48
N LEU A 253 8.05 -5.90 16.14
CA LEU A 253 6.86 -6.02 15.29
C LEU A 253 6.23 -7.41 15.39
N ARG A 254 7.06 -8.45 15.37
CA ARG A 254 6.63 -9.85 15.48
C ARG A 254 5.94 -10.13 16.82
N LEU A 255 6.40 -9.51 17.90
CA LEU A 255 5.91 -9.76 19.26
C LEU A 255 4.75 -8.85 19.69
N LYS A 256 4.78 -7.56 19.36
CA LYS A 256 3.94 -6.55 20.02
C LYS A 256 3.22 -5.57 19.08
N VAL A 257 3.35 -5.70 17.74
CA VAL A 257 2.73 -4.84 16.69
C VAL A 257 3.05 -3.33 16.81
N ASN A 258 3.60 -2.86 17.92
CA ASN A 258 4.01 -1.49 18.16
C ASN A 258 5.53 -1.42 18.20
N ILE A 259 6.07 -0.45 17.48
CA ILE A 259 7.51 -0.19 17.40
C ILE A 259 7.87 1.26 17.59
N SER A 260 9.09 1.48 18.03
CA SER A 260 9.74 2.79 18.06
C SER A 260 10.91 2.82 17.07
N LEU A 261 11.03 3.89 16.31
CA LEU A 261 12.14 4.08 15.39
C LEU A 261 13.14 5.06 16.02
N PRO A 262 14.43 4.69 16.15
CA PRO A 262 15.44 5.57 16.73
C PRO A 262 15.56 6.90 15.98
N SER A 263 15.45 8.01 16.72
CA SER A 263 15.39 9.35 16.16
C SER A 263 16.66 9.74 15.41
N ASN A 264 17.82 9.35 15.95
CA ASN A 264 19.15 9.58 15.39
C ASN A 264 19.35 8.95 14.00
N ILE A 265 18.61 7.89 13.67
CA ILE A 265 18.76 7.16 12.40
C ILE A 265 17.64 7.55 11.42
N PHE A 266 16.38 7.46 11.86
CA PHE A 266 15.22 7.56 10.96
C PHE A 266 14.67 8.98 10.79
N TYR A 267 15.18 9.98 11.54
CA TYR A 267 14.71 11.37 11.45
C TYR A 267 15.82 12.34 10.98
N GLY A 268 16.99 11.82 10.61
CA GLY A 268 18.09 12.59 10.05
C GLY A 268 17.95 12.88 8.56
N SER A 269 19.03 13.42 7.96
CA SER A 269 19.09 13.78 6.54
C SER A 269 19.03 12.60 5.57
N ARG A 270 19.34 11.38 6.03
CA ARG A 270 19.28 10.12 5.27
C ARG A 270 18.13 9.22 5.70
N ASN A 271 17.01 9.83 6.09
CA ASN A 271 15.87 9.11 6.61
C ASN A 271 15.28 8.13 5.58
N LEU A 272 15.25 8.49 4.30
CA LEU A 272 14.68 7.67 3.25
C LEU A 272 15.53 6.43 3.01
N GLU A 273 16.86 6.57 2.94
CA GLU A 273 17.79 5.44 2.82
C GLU A 273 17.68 4.51 4.03
N ALA A 274 17.54 5.05 5.25
CA ALA A 274 17.31 4.24 6.45
C ALA A 274 15.97 3.46 6.38
N CYS A 275 14.89 4.12 5.96
CA CYS A 275 13.59 3.47 5.76
C CYS A 275 13.65 2.38 4.68
N PHE A 276 14.41 2.61 3.62
CA PHE A 276 14.61 1.65 2.54
C PHE A 276 15.39 0.42 3.01
N LEU A 277 16.48 0.62 3.75
CA LEU A 277 17.26 -0.46 4.37
C LEU A 277 16.42 -1.30 5.35
N LEU A 278 15.60 -0.65 6.20
CA LEU A 278 14.66 -1.35 7.08
C LEU A 278 13.65 -2.18 6.27
N THR A 279 13.17 -1.66 5.14
CA THR A 279 12.26 -2.38 4.25
C THR A 279 12.93 -3.62 3.66
N ILE A 280 14.19 -3.51 3.21
CA ILE A 280 14.96 -4.67 2.72
C ILE A 280 15.04 -5.75 3.79
N LYS A 281 15.38 -5.40 5.02
CA LYS A 281 15.41 -6.35 6.14
C LYS A 281 14.06 -6.98 6.44
N ALA A 282 12.98 -6.19 6.39
CA ALA A 282 11.63 -6.69 6.61
C ALA A 282 11.22 -7.72 5.54
N VAL A 283 11.54 -7.45 4.27
CA VAL A 283 11.27 -8.36 3.15
C VAL A 283 12.08 -9.64 3.29
N LEU A 284 13.37 -9.55 3.65
CA LEU A 284 14.20 -10.72 3.91
C LEU A 284 13.61 -11.59 5.02
N GLN A 285 13.17 -10.99 6.12
CA GLN A 285 12.51 -11.74 7.21
C GLN A 285 11.21 -12.40 6.75
N MET A 286 10.39 -11.71 5.95
CA MET A 286 9.19 -12.30 5.37
C MET A 286 9.52 -13.50 4.50
N LEU A 287 10.54 -13.41 3.64
CA LEU A 287 10.96 -14.53 2.81
C LEU A 287 11.41 -15.72 3.66
N LEU A 288 12.23 -15.49 4.70
CA LEU A 288 12.70 -16.56 5.55
C LEU A 288 11.60 -17.24 6.37
N THR A 289 10.50 -16.53 6.65
CA THR A 289 9.40 -17.02 7.50
C THR A 289 8.25 -17.62 6.69
N ASP A 290 7.94 -17.05 5.52
CA ASP A 290 6.70 -17.30 4.79
C ASP A 290 6.91 -17.58 3.28
N LEU A 291 8.13 -17.95 2.85
CA LEU A 291 8.43 -18.30 1.45
C LEU A 291 7.38 -19.22 0.79
N PRO A 292 6.88 -20.30 1.42
CA PRO A 292 5.96 -21.22 0.76
C PRO A 292 4.64 -20.58 0.33
N TRP A 293 4.31 -19.42 0.88
CA TRP A 293 3.09 -18.68 0.59
C TRP A 293 3.28 -17.58 -0.45
N LEU A 294 4.52 -17.31 -0.85
CA LEU A 294 4.83 -16.27 -1.83
C LEU A 294 4.49 -16.77 -3.24
N THR A 295 3.76 -15.96 -4.00
CA THR A 295 3.31 -16.32 -5.35
C THR A 295 4.28 -15.87 -6.45
N SER A 296 5.11 -14.87 -6.18
CA SER A 296 6.07 -14.29 -7.12
C SER A 296 7.12 -13.51 -6.36
N LEU A 297 8.39 -13.70 -6.70
CA LEU A 297 9.50 -12.90 -6.18
C LEU A 297 10.00 -11.90 -7.24
N LEU A 298 9.72 -12.16 -8.51
CA LEU A 298 10.06 -11.25 -9.60
C LEU A 298 9.41 -9.87 -9.38
N GLU A 299 8.17 -9.83 -8.89
CA GLU A 299 7.49 -8.56 -8.58
C GLU A 299 8.26 -7.73 -7.53
N ILE A 300 8.90 -8.37 -6.55
CA ILE A 300 9.70 -7.69 -5.51
C ILE A 300 11.02 -7.20 -6.09
N ILE A 301 11.68 -8.03 -6.91
CA ILE A 301 12.96 -7.69 -7.57
C ILE A 301 12.79 -6.45 -8.46
N LEU A 302 11.73 -6.43 -9.28
CA LEU A 302 11.46 -5.32 -10.20
C LEU A 302 11.07 -4.03 -9.45
N ALA A 303 10.46 -4.14 -8.25
CA ALA A 303 10.04 -3.00 -7.45
C ALA A 303 11.19 -2.11 -6.97
N PHE A 304 12.42 -2.64 -6.89
CA PHE A 304 13.61 -1.84 -6.58
C PHE A 304 13.92 -0.80 -7.67
N GLY A 305 13.40 -0.99 -8.89
CA GLY A 305 13.63 -0.08 -10.00
C GLY A 305 15.11 0.19 -10.22
N LYS A 306 15.51 1.46 -10.30
CA LYS A 306 16.90 1.88 -10.54
C LYS A 306 17.81 1.79 -9.31
N ASN A 307 17.29 1.36 -8.14
CA ASN A 307 18.06 1.24 -6.91
C ASN A 307 18.84 -0.09 -6.86
N PHE A 308 19.70 -0.34 -7.85
CA PHE A 308 20.44 -1.60 -7.97
C PHE A 308 21.35 -1.89 -6.78
N TRP A 309 21.88 -0.87 -6.09
CA TRP A 309 22.65 -1.07 -4.86
C TRP A 309 21.82 -1.76 -3.75
N ALA A 310 20.53 -1.44 -3.67
CA ALA A 310 19.62 -2.01 -2.67
C ALA A 310 19.20 -3.42 -3.07
N LEU A 311 18.92 -3.65 -4.35
CA LEU A 311 18.68 -4.99 -4.88
C LEU A 311 19.91 -5.89 -4.68
N LYS A 312 21.12 -5.36 -4.93
CA LYS A 312 22.37 -6.06 -4.67
C LYS A 312 22.48 -6.47 -3.20
N LEU A 313 22.27 -5.54 -2.27
CA LEU A 313 22.31 -5.82 -0.83
C LEU A 313 21.29 -6.89 -0.42
N PHE A 314 20.07 -6.81 -0.95
CA PHE A 314 19.03 -7.82 -0.75
C PHE A 314 19.47 -9.21 -1.23
N LEU A 315 20.03 -9.31 -2.44
CA LEU A 315 20.51 -10.58 -3.01
C LEU A 315 21.74 -11.12 -2.26
N GLU A 316 22.68 -10.25 -1.85
CA GLU A 316 23.84 -10.64 -1.04
C GLU A 316 23.41 -11.26 0.29
N ASP A 317 22.41 -10.69 0.96
CA ASP A 317 21.87 -11.25 2.20
C ASP A 317 21.20 -12.61 2.01
N LEU A 318 20.51 -12.81 0.88
CA LEU A 318 19.93 -14.11 0.53
C LEU A 318 20.99 -15.18 0.29
N LEU A 319 22.18 -14.82 -0.21
CA LEU A 319 23.27 -15.76 -0.40
C LEU A 319 23.77 -16.36 0.92
N TYR A 320 23.67 -15.63 2.03
CA TYR A 320 24.02 -16.17 3.35
C TYR A 320 22.96 -17.16 3.88
N GLN A 321 21.80 -17.25 3.24
CA GLN A 321 20.66 -18.12 3.60
C GLN A 321 20.52 -19.27 2.59
N MET A 322 21.63 -20.01 2.38
CA MET A 322 21.78 -21.04 1.34
C MET A 322 20.66 -22.09 1.23
N PRO A 323 20.00 -22.57 2.31
CA PRO A 323 18.91 -23.54 2.19
C PRO A 323 17.71 -23.00 1.38
N VAL A 324 17.51 -21.68 1.40
CA VAL A 324 16.35 -21.00 0.79
C VAL A 324 16.67 -20.48 -0.62
N LEU A 325 17.96 -20.32 -0.94
CA LEU A 325 18.41 -19.73 -2.20
C LEU A 325 17.92 -20.52 -3.43
N HIS A 326 17.95 -21.84 -3.37
CA HIS A 326 17.52 -22.68 -4.49
C HIS A 326 16.05 -22.47 -4.83
N ASP A 327 15.17 -22.48 -3.82
CA ASP A 327 13.74 -22.26 -3.98
C ASP A 327 13.44 -20.86 -4.51
N ILE A 328 14.17 -19.86 -4.01
CA ILE A 328 14.12 -18.47 -4.49
C ILE A 328 14.49 -18.38 -5.96
N VAL A 329 15.61 -18.97 -6.37
CA VAL A 329 16.08 -18.92 -7.76
C VAL A 329 15.11 -19.67 -8.68
N SER A 330 14.62 -20.83 -8.25
CA SER A 330 13.60 -21.61 -8.97
C SER A 330 12.32 -20.80 -9.18
N MET A 331 11.85 -20.10 -8.14
CA MET A 331 10.68 -19.21 -8.23
C MET A 331 10.92 -18.05 -9.20
N ILE A 332 12.09 -17.40 -9.16
CA ILE A 332 12.41 -16.30 -10.09
C ILE A 332 12.43 -16.79 -11.54
N VAL A 333 13.09 -17.92 -11.82
CA VAL A 333 13.15 -18.50 -13.17
C VAL A 333 11.75 -18.88 -13.66
N LYS A 334 10.93 -19.45 -12.78
CA LYS A 334 9.53 -19.75 -13.05
C LYS A 334 8.74 -18.47 -13.39
N ASP A 335 8.86 -17.44 -12.56
CA ASP A 335 8.19 -16.15 -12.77
C ASP A 335 8.60 -15.52 -14.10
N LEU A 336 9.89 -15.51 -14.42
CA LEU A 336 10.43 -14.97 -15.67
C LEU A 336 9.91 -15.74 -16.89
N SER A 337 9.69 -17.05 -16.75
CA SER A 337 9.12 -17.89 -17.81
C SER A 337 7.65 -17.55 -18.05
N TYR A 338 6.84 -17.38 -16.99
CA TYR A 338 5.41 -17.07 -17.10
C TYR A 338 5.12 -15.61 -17.46
N GLN A 339 5.95 -14.68 -16.99
CA GLN A 339 5.71 -13.23 -17.11
C GLN A 339 6.56 -12.56 -18.20
N LYS A 340 7.12 -13.35 -19.12
CA LYS A 340 8.01 -12.90 -20.19
C LYS A 340 7.45 -11.70 -20.98
N HIS A 341 6.17 -11.72 -21.33
CA HIS A 341 5.54 -10.62 -22.08
C HIS A 341 5.47 -9.32 -21.26
N THR A 342 5.08 -9.41 -19.99
CA THR A 342 5.03 -8.26 -19.07
C THR A 342 6.42 -7.66 -18.87
N LEU A 343 7.43 -8.51 -18.71
CA LEU A 343 8.83 -8.11 -18.56
C LEU A 343 9.34 -7.37 -19.80
N LEU A 344 9.06 -7.88 -21.01
CA LEU A 344 9.47 -7.24 -22.26
C LEU A 344 8.84 -5.85 -22.42
N LYS A 345 7.54 -5.70 -22.09
CA LYS A 345 6.86 -4.40 -22.11
C LYS A 345 7.46 -3.42 -21.10
N LEU A 346 7.80 -3.91 -19.91
CA LEU A 346 8.50 -3.11 -18.90
C LEU A 346 9.88 -2.66 -19.41
N TRP A 347 10.66 -3.54 -20.02
CA TRP A 347 11.98 -3.22 -20.57
C TRP A 347 11.93 -2.24 -21.73
N GLN A 348 10.91 -2.31 -22.58
CA GLN A 348 10.67 -1.28 -23.59
C GLN A 348 10.45 0.11 -22.97
N THR A 349 9.85 0.16 -21.78
CA THR A 349 9.60 1.41 -21.05
C THR A 349 10.85 1.91 -20.32
N LEU A 350 11.61 1.01 -19.69
CA LEU A 350 12.78 1.35 -18.87
C LEU A 350 14.07 1.54 -19.67
N GLY A 351 14.16 0.95 -20.86
CA GLY A 351 15.26 1.14 -21.80
C GLY A 351 16.50 0.26 -21.54
N PRO A 352 17.52 0.39 -22.42
CA PRO A 352 18.70 -0.48 -22.43
C PRO A 352 19.56 -0.34 -21.17
N ASP A 353 19.68 0.85 -20.60
CA ASP A 353 20.49 1.09 -19.40
C ASP A 353 20.01 0.26 -18.22
N TYR A 354 18.68 0.23 -18.00
CA TYR A 354 18.09 -0.56 -16.92
C TYR A 354 18.34 -2.06 -17.12
N VAL A 355 18.11 -2.58 -18.33
CA VAL A 355 18.29 -4.00 -18.62
C VAL A 355 19.76 -4.39 -18.53
N GLY A 356 20.66 -3.55 -19.03
CA GLY A 356 22.10 -3.75 -18.94
C GLY A 356 22.59 -3.82 -17.51
N GLU A 357 22.18 -2.88 -16.65
CA GLU A 357 22.53 -2.88 -15.23
C GLU A 357 21.95 -4.10 -14.49
N LEU A 358 20.71 -4.49 -14.79
CA LEU A 358 20.08 -5.68 -14.19
C LEU A 358 20.85 -6.96 -14.57
N LEU A 359 21.21 -7.12 -15.85
CA LEU A 359 22.04 -8.23 -16.33
C LEU A 359 23.41 -8.24 -15.65
N CYS A 360 24.09 -7.09 -15.63
CA CYS A 360 25.40 -6.96 -14.99
C CYS A 360 25.34 -7.29 -13.51
N LEU A 361 24.28 -6.88 -12.81
CA LEU A 361 24.09 -7.18 -11.40
C LEU A 361 24.07 -8.69 -11.15
N PHE A 362 23.20 -9.44 -11.82
CA PHE A 362 23.10 -10.90 -11.62
C PHE A 362 24.38 -11.64 -12.04
N LEU A 363 25.00 -11.22 -13.15
CA LEU A 363 26.25 -11.82 -13.64
C LEU A 363 27.46 -11.49 -12.75
N SER A 364 27.41 -10.42 -11.95
CA SER A 364 28.49 -10.01 -11.05
C SER A 364 28.61 -10.87 -9.80
N PHE A 365 27.57 -11.62 -9.43
CA PHE A 365 27.62 -12.53 -8.30
C PHE A 365 28.54 -13.71 -8.58
N ARG A 366 29.26 -14.21 -7.57
CA ARG A 366 30.09 -15.43 -7.68
C ARG A 366 29.28 -16.72 -7.60
N ASN A 367 28.05 -16.65 -7.10
CA ASN A 367 27.18 -17.80 -6.93
C ASN A 367 26.50 -18.17 -8.26
N SER A 368 26.67 -19.41 -8.71
CA SER A 368 26.20 -19.85 -10.02
C SER A 368 24.67 -19.88 -10.14
N GLN A 369 23.93 -20.05 -9.04
CA GLN A 369 22.47 -19.99 -9.06
C GLN A 369 21.97 -18.58 -9.38
N LEU A 370 22.54 -17.53 -8.77
CA LEU A 370 22.18 -16.15 -9.12
C LEU A 370 22.64 -15.77 -10.55
N GLN A 371 23.83 -16.23 -10.97
CA GLN A 371 24.29 -16.02 -12.34
C GLN A 371 23.32 -16.65 -13.36
N SER A 372 22.72 -17.80 -13.03
CA SER A 372 21.77 -18.48 -13.91
C SER A 372 20.55 -17.59 -14.25
N ILE A 373 20.12 -16.72 -13.34
CA ILE A 373 19.09 -15.72 -13.60
C ILE A 373 19.56 -14.73 -14.66
N GLY A 374 20.78 -14.19 -14.52
CA GLY A 374 21.38 -13.29 -15.51
C GLY A 374 21.50 -13.94 -16.89
N ILE A 375 21.86 -15.23 -16.94
CA ILE A 375 21.90 -16.00 -18.19
C ILE A 375 20.49 -16.14 -18.78
N PHE A 376 19.49 -16.51 -17.97
CA PHE A 376 18.10 -16.62 -18.42
C PHE A 376 17.58 -15.29 -18.98
N LEU A 377 17.83 -14.18 -18.30
CA LEU A 377 17.46 -12.85 -18.78
C LEU A 377 18.10 -12.53 -20.13
N SER A 378 19.36 -12.94 -20.35
CA SER A 378 20.02 -12.73 -21.64
C SER A 378 19.38 -13.57 -22.76
N HIS A 379 18.95 -14.80 -22.48
CA HIS A 379 18.16 -15.61 -23.42
C HIS A 379 16.82 -14.95 -23.77
N VAL A 380 16.11 -14.39 -22.78
CA VAL A 380 14.86 -13.65 -23.04
C VAL A 380 15.10 -12.50 -24.02
N VAL A 381 16.21 -11.76 -23.91
CA VAL A 381 16.56 -10.71 -24.87
C VAL A 381 16.81 -11.28 -26.27
N ILE A 382 17.65 -12.32 -26.39
CA ILE A 382 18.00 -12.93 -27.70
C ILE A 382 16.76 -13.47 -28.42
N GLU A 383 15.90 -14.19 -27.71
CA GLU A 383 14.71 -14.80 -28.30
C GLU A 383 13.68 -13.77 -28.78
N ASN A 384 13.81 -12.50 -28.34
CA ASN A 384 12.83 -11.44 -28.60
C ASN A 384 13.52 -10.17 -29.14
N LEU A 385 14.61 -10.31 -29.89
CA LEU A 385 15.34 -9.18 -30.47
C LEU A 385 14.45 -8.26 -31.32
N ASN A 386 13.46 -8.83 -32.00
CA ASN A 386 12.43 -8.08 -32.73
C ASN A 386 11.61 -7.13 -31.85
N GLN A 387 11.41 -7.46 -30.59
CA GLN A 387 10.71 -6.65 -29.58
C GLN A 387 11.67 -5.80 -28.73
N CYS A 388 12.98 -6.00 -28.91
CA CYS A 388 14.05 -5.33 -28.17
C CYS A 388 14.97 -4.55 -29.13
N PRO A 389 14.47 -3.54 -29.89
CA PRO A 389 15.31 -2.76 -30.81
C PRO A 389 16.42 -1.98 -30.10
N TRP A 390 16.29 -1.79 -28.78
CA TRP A 390 17.29 -1.20 -27.90
C TRP A 390 18.44 -2.16 -27.55
N ALA A 391 18.37 -3.45 -27.87
CA ALA A 391 19.39 -4.43 -27.49
C ALA A 391 20.78 -4.08 -28.03
N LYS A 392 20.86 -3.46 -29.22
CA LYS A 392 22.11 -2.93 -29.80
C LYS A 392 22.78 -1.83 -28.98
N SER A 393 22.04 -1.19 -28.09
CA SER A 393 22.52 -0.12 -27.21
C SER A 393 22.96 -0.64 -25.83
N LEU A 394 22.91 -1.96 -25.59
CA LEU A 394 23.45 -2.54 -24.37
C LEU A 394 24.98 -2.33 -24.31
N ASP A 395 25.49 -2.04 -23.11
CA ASP A 395 26.93 -1.90 -22.87
C ASP A 395 27.64 -3.26 -22.96
N ILE A 396 28.01 -3.64 -24.17
CA ILE A 396 28.74 -4.86 -24.49
C ILE A 396 30.10 -4.90 -23.76
N PHE A 397 30.74 -3.76 -23.50
CA PHE A 397 32.03 -3.72 -22.82
C PHE A 397 31.92 -4.19 -21.37
N ARG A 398 30.90 -3.72 -20.64
CA ARG A 398 30.62 -4.23 -19.29
C ARG A 398 30.32 -5.72 -19.30
N LEU A 399 29.51 -6.20 -20.24
CA LEU A 399 29.17 -7.63 -20.35
C LEU A 399 30.39 -8.52 -20.67
N LYS A 400 31.32 -8.03 -21.50
CA LYS A 400 32.59 -8.72 -21.77
C LYS A 400 33.47 -8.86 -20.53
N GLY A 401 33.39 -7.93 -19.59
CA GLY A 401 34.13 -7.97 -18.33
C GLY A 401 33.88 -9.24 -17.50
N PHE A 402 32.74 -9.89 -17.68
CA PHE A 402 32.39 -11.13 -16.97
C PHE A 402 32.91 -12.42 -17.64
N ARG A 403 33.55 -12.35 -18.82
CA ARG A 403 34.08 -13.51 -19.57
C ARG A 403 35.33 -14.20 -18.96
N ARG A 404 35.76 -13.87 -17.74
CA ARG A 404 36.94 -14.47 -17.07
C ARG A 404 36.68 -14.65 -15.57
N PRO A 405 37.46 -15.48 -14.85
CA PRO A 405 37.11 -16.85 -14.40
C PRO A 405 35.89 -16.96 -13.45
N HIS A 406 34.98 -15.98 -13.42
CA HIS A 406 33.89 -15.88 -12.45
C HIS A 406 32.66 -16.72 -12.78
N LEU A 407 32.54 -17.25 -14.00
CA LEU A 407 31.40 -18.04 -14.47
C LEU A 407 31.77 -19.51 -14.62
N GLU A 408 30.87 -20.40 -14.24
CA GLU A 408 30.95 -21.82 -14.62
C GLU A 408 30.99 -21.97 -16.15
N THR A 409 31.65 -23.01 -16.65
CA THR A 409 31.93 -23.20 -18.09
C THR A 409 30.67 -23.16 -18.97
N ALA A 410 29.55 -23.71 -18.48
CA ALA A 410 28.27 -23.68 -19.19
C ALA A 410 27.69 -22.25 -19.30
N ASN A 411 27.69 -21.50 -18.20
CA ASN A 411 27.23 -20.10 -18.18
C ASN A 411 28.15 -19.20 -19.03
N HIS A 412 29.45 -19.47 -19.02
CA HIS A 412 30.42 -18.75 -19.85
C HIS A 412 30.13 -18.91 -21.36
N LEU A 413 29.80 -20.13 -21.81
CA LEU A 413 29.45 -20.38 -23.21
C LEU A 413 28.18 -19.62 -23.61
N GLN A 414 27.15 -19.65 -22.76
CA GLN A 414 25.89 -18.94 -23.00
C GLN A 414 26.08 -17.42 -23.07
N LEU A 415 26.84 -16.84 -22.13
CA LEU A 415 27.16 -15.41 -22.14
C LEU A 415 28.01 -15.03 -23.37
N SER A 416 28.95 -15.90 -23.77
CA SER A 416 29.76 -15.67 -24.97
C SER A 416 28.91 -15.62 -26.23
N LYS A 417 27.95 -16.54 -26.35
CA LYS A 417 26.96 -16.55 -27.44
C LYS A 417 26.09 -15.29 -27.43
N PHE A 418 25.59 -14.87 -26.27
CA PHE A 418 24.81 -13.64 -26.14
C PHE A 418 25.58 -12.42 -26.64
N VAL A 419 26.80 -12.21 -26.13
CA VAL A 419 27.62 -11.07 -26.51
C VAL A 419 27.97 -11.11 -28.01
N SER A 420 28.26 -12.28 -28.57
CA SER A 420 28.53 -12.41 -30.00
C SER A 420 27.32 -12.06 -30.86
N ILE A 421 26.10 -12.41 -30.43
CA ILE A 421 24.87 -12.01 -31.13
C ILE A 421 24.71 -10.49 -31.07
N LEU A 422 24.92 -9.87 -29.91
CA LEU A 422 24.83 -8.41 -29.77
C LEU A 422 25.87 -7.65 -30.61
N GLU A 423 27.08 -8.21 -30.79
CA GLU A 423 28.11 -7.62 -31.66
C GLU A 423 27.73 -7.63 -33.16
N ASN A 424 26.80 -8.49 -33.54
CA ASN A 424 26.34 -8.64 -34.93
C ASN A 424 25.01 -7.91 -35.22
N LEU A 425 24.44 -7.21 -34.24
CA LEU A 425 23.23 -6.36 -34.38
C LEU A 425 23.62 -4.92 -34.72
#